data_AF-X1CYA1-F1
#
_entry.id   AF-X1CYA1-F1
#
_cell.length_a   1.000
_cell.length_b   1.000
_cell.length_c   1.000
_cell.angle_alpha   90.00
_cell.angle_beta   90.00
_cell.angle_gamma   90.00
#
_symmetry.space_group_name_H-M   'P 1'
#
loop_
_entity.id
_entity.type
_entity.pdbx_description
1 polymer ?
#
loop_
_entity_poly.entity_id
_entity_poly.type
_entity_poly.pdbx_seq_one_letter_code
_entity_poly.pdbx_strand_id
1 'polypeptide(L)' 'MIEELVRVRGIGPTAAERLVNAGVKTIEEIAKSKPEQLAWIKGIGMLSANKIIENALELLKQLLQI' A
#
# COMPACT_ATOMS: atom_id res chain seq x y z
N MET A 1 8.05 6.13 5.96
CA MET A 1 7.32 7.10 6.80
C MET A 1 5.84 6.95 6.46
N ILE A 2 4.95 6.95 7.45
CA ILE A 2 3.52 6.61 7.22
C ILE A 2 2.84 7.60 6.28
N GLU A 3 3.32 8.84 6.28
CA GLU A 3 2.85 9.97 5.48
C GLU A 3 2.93 9.66 3.98
N GLU A 4 3.99 8.99 3.55
CA GLU A 4 4.17 8.58 2.15
C GLU A 4 3.18 7.49 1.75
N LEU A 5 2.87 6.55 2.64
CA LEU A 5 1.93 5.48 2.34
C LEU A 5 0.49 5.98 2.26
N VAL A 6 0.13 7.02 3.03
CA VAL A 6 -1.20 7.66 2.99
C VAL A 6 -1.48 8.32 1.63
N ARG A 7 -0.45 8.62 0.84
CA ARG A 7 -0.61 9.14 -0.54
C ARG A 7 -1.21 8.09 -1.48
N VAL A 8 -1.08 6.80 -1.17
CA VAL A 8 -1.72 5.73 -1.94
C VAL A 8 -3.22 5.76 -1.66
N ARG A 9 -4.02 5.98 -2.71
CA ARG A 9 -5.47 5.97 -2.61
C ARG A 9 -5.97 4.67 -1.95
N GLY A 10 -6.83 4.81 -0.94
CA GLY A 10 -7.35 3.68 -0.17
C GLY A 10 -6.52 3.31 1.07
N ILE A 11 -5.40 4.01 1.33
CA ILE A 11 -4.64 3.88 2.57
C ILE A 11 -4.90 5.10 3.46
N GLY A 12 -5.58 4.88 4.58
CA GLY A 12 -5.68 5.86 5.66
C GLY A 12 -4.54 5.72 6.69
N PRO A 13 -4.39 6.65 7.65
CA PRO A 13 -3.31 6.65 8.63
C PRO A 13 -3.18 5.33 9.41
N THR A 14 -4.29 4.74 9.85
CA THR A 14 -4.29 3.45 10.56
C THR A 14 -3.79 2.29 9.70
N ALA A 15 -4.11 2.28 8.41
CA ALA A 15 -3.63 1.25 7.49
C ALA A 15 -2.14 1.43 7.19
N ALA A 16 -1.69 2.68 7.00
CA ALA A 16 -0.28 3.02 6.81
C ALA A 16 0.59 2.60 8.02
N GLU A 17 0.13 2.87 9.24
CA GLU A 17 0.83 2.44 10.46
C GLU A 17 0.95 0.91 10.53
N ARG A 18 -0.13 0.19 10.22
CA ARG A 18 -0.11 -1.28 10.22
C ARG A 18 0.79 -1.86 9.15
N LEU A 19 0.83 -1.26 7.96
CA LEU A 19 1.76 -1.64 6.88
C LEU A 19 3.21 -1.49 7.35
N VAL A 20 3.56 -0.34 7.93
CA VAL A 20 4.91 -0.07 8.46
C VAL A 20 5.28 -1.07 9.56
N ASN A 21 4.35 -1.35 10.48
CA ASN A 21 4.54 -2.33 11.55
C ASN A 21 4.67 -3.77 11.02
N ALA A 22 4.03 -4.09 9.89
CA ALA A 22 4.16 -5.36 9.18
C ALA A 22 5.42 -5.43 8.30
N GLY A 23 6.23 -4.36 8.25
CA GLY A 23 7.47 -4.30 7.50
C GLY A 23 7.35 -3.70 6.09
N VAL A 24 6.14 -3.33 5.65
CA VAL A 24 5.90 -2.68 4.35
C VAL A 24 5.98 -1.17 4.53
N LYS A 25 7.06 -0.55 4.06
CA LYS A 25 7.44 0.84 4.42
C LYS A 25 7.47 1.79 3.24
N THR A 26 7.44 1.29 2.01
CA THR A 26 7.47 2.11 0.78
C THR A 26 6.30 1.81 -0.17
N ILE A 27 6.00 2.78 -1.05
CA ILE A 27 4.99 2.63 -2.12
C ILE A 27 5.38 1.49 -3.08
N GLU A 28 6.68 1.32 -3.33
CA GLU A 28 7.22 0.26 -4.20
C GLU A 28 6.98 -1.12 -3.61
N GLU A 29 7.15 -1.30 -2.30
CA GLU A 29 6.87 -2.55 -1.62
C GLU A 29 5.38 -2.89 -1.69
N ILE A 30 4.49 -1.90 -1.56
CA ILE A 30 3.05 -2.09 -1.74
C ILE A 30 2.77 -2.51 -3.19
N ALA A 31 3.28 -1.78 -4.18
CA ALA A 31 3.04 -2.05 -5.60
C ALA A 31 3.56 -3.43 -6.06
N LYS A 32 4.60 -3.96 -5.42
CA LYS A 32 5.18 -5.28 -5.70
C LYS A 32 4.62 -6.41 -4.82
N SER A 33 3.79 -6.09 -3.83
CA SER A 33 3.18 -7.08 -2.95
C SER A 33 2.11 -7.89 -3.67
N LYS A 34 1.89 -9.13 -3.22
CA LYS A 34 0.72 -9.91 -3.59
C LYS A 34 -0.47 -9.50 -2.73
N PRO A 35 -1.72 -9.55 -3.26
CA PRO A 35 -2.91 -9.19 -2.51
C PRO A 35 -3.05 -9.96 -1.19
N GLU A 36 -2.69 -11.24 -1.18
CA GLU A 36 -2.75 -12.08 0.02
C GLU A 36 -1.85 -11.53 1.12
N GLN A 37 -0.64 -11.07 0.78
CA GLN A 37 0.32 -10.55 1.76
C GLN A 37 -0.21 -9.31 2.47
N LEU A 38 -0.86 -8.40 1.74
CA LEU A 38 -1.47 -7.22 2.36
C LEU A 38 -2.76 -7.57 3.10
N ALA A 39 -3.53 -8.54 2.61
CA ALA A 39 -4.77 -8.97 3.25
C ALA A 39 -4.58 -9.68 4.60
N TRP A 40 -3.37 -10.19 4.88
CA TRP A 40 -2.99 -10.69 6.21
C TRP A 40 -2.90 -9.56 7.25
N ILE A 41 -2.78 -8.30 6.82
CA ILE A 41 -2.69 -7.16 7.72
C ILE A 41 -4.10 -6.80 8.20
N LYS A 42 -4.28 -6.77 9.52
CA LYS A 42 -5.57 -6.46 10.16
C LYS A 42 -6.20 -5.21 9.56
N GLY A 43 -7.46 -5.32 9.11
CA GLY A 43 -8.22 -4.22 8.54
C GLY A 43 -8.00 -3.95 7.05
N ILE A 44 -7.14 -4.74 6.39
CA ILE A 44 -7.00 -4.75 4.93
C ILE A 44 -7.63 -6.05 4.43
N GLY A 45 -8.78 -5.98 3.77
CA GLY A 45 -9.40 -7.16 3.13
C GLY A 45 -8.81 -7.42 1.74
N MET A 46 -9.03 -8.61 1.18
CA MET A 46 -8.54 -8.99 -0.17
C MET A 46 -8.90 -7.98 -1.27
N LEU A 47 -10.13 -7.46 -1.26
CA LEU A 47 -10.56 -6.45 -2.24
C LEU A 47 -9.81 -5.13 -2.08
N SER A 48 -9.61 -4.68 -0.84
CA SER A 48 -8.84 -3.47 -0.54
C SER A 48 -7.37 -3.66 -0.89
N ALA A 49 -6.79 -4.83 -0.60
CA ALA A 49 -5.42 -5.17 -0.94
C ALA A 49 -5.16 -5.04 -2.44
N ASN A 50 -6.01 -5.64 -3.28
CA ASN A 50 -5.91 -5.53 -4.74
C ASN A 50 -5.92 -4.06 -5.19
N LYS A 51 -6.94 -3.29 -4.76
CA LYS A 51 -7.06 -1.87 -5.12
C LYS A 51 -5.88 -1.03 -4.64
N ILE A 52 -5.37 -1.31 -3.44
CA ILE A 52 -4.22 -0.61 -2.87
C ILE A 52 -2.96 -0.89 -3.70
N ILE A 53 -2.73 -2.12 -4.14
CA ILE A 53 -1.61 -2.49 -5.00
C ILE A 53 -1.70 -1.77 -6.34
N GLU A 54 -2.88 -1.78 -6.97
CA GLU A 54 -3.14 -1.05 -8.22
C GLU A 54 -2.88 0.46 -8.07
N ASN A 55 -3.42 1.07 -7.02
CA ASN A 55 -3.23 2.50 -6.74
C ASN A 55 -1.76 2.83 -6.44
N ALA A 56 -1.06 1.95 -5.73
CA ALA A 56 0.36 2.12 -5.45
C ALA A 56 1.20 2.05 -6.74
N LEU A 57 0.86 1.13 -7.64
CA LEU A 57 1.51 1.01 -8.95
C LEU A 57 1.27 2.25 -9.82
N GLU A 58 0.04 2.76 -9.86
CA GLU A 58 -0.30 4.00 -10.57
C GLU A 58 0.48 5.19 -10.02
N LEU A 59 0.49 5.36 -8.70
CA LEU A 59 1.24 6.42 -8.04
C LEU A 59 2.74 6.30 -8.32
N LEU A 60 3.29 5.08 -8.25
CA LEU A 60 4.69 4.85 -8.51
C LEU A 60 5.09 5.24 -9.95
N LYS A 61 4.27 4.91 -10.95
CA LYS A 61 4.48 5.33 -12.33
C LYS A 61 4.49 6.85 -12.47
N GLN A 62 3.53 7.54 -11.84
CA GLN A 62 3.47 9.01 -11.83
C GLN A 62 4.73 9.64 -11.21
N LEU A 63 5.24 9.07 -10.11
CA LEU A 63 6.44 9.55 -9.45
C LEU A 63 7.70 9.34 -10.28
N LEU A 64 7.76 8.24 -11.02
CA LEU A 64 8.92 7.87 -11.85
C LEU A 64 8.85 8.42 -13.27
N GLN A 65 7.75 9.07 -13.67
CA GLN A 65 7.53 9.58 -15.03
C GLN A 65 7.69 8.51 -16.14
N ILE A 66 7.33 7.26 -15.82
CA ILE A 66 7.41 6.11 -16.74
C ILE A 66 6.02 5.60 -17.15
#